data_AF-A0A225UK58-F1
#
_entry.id   AF-A0A225UK58-F1
#
_cell.length_a   1.000
_cell.length_b   1.000
_cell.length_c   1.000
_cell.angle_alpha   90.00
_cell.angle_beta   90.00
_cell.angle_gamma   90.00
#
_symmetry.space_group_name_H-M   'P 1'
#
loop_
_entity.id
_entity.type
_entity.pdbx_description
1 polymer ?
#
loop_
_entity_poly.entity_id
_entity_poly.type
_entity_poly.pdbx_seq_one_letter_code
_entity_poly.pdbx_strand_id
1 'polypeptide(L)'
;MRVIFLQGSISLREKYPNHHLWKHPLFSSLEYASFKKEVTTTAATMVTPALHTLDSVVPQLAAVLMENFEALSGKIDALAAGVGSIKDFSKKKRLVVRLEDIEGGDTSDIDVCTHTQPSNSAKPSGETTSTTVKLSRSVRTVIDLWREYTDGVGGQMSIAEADKLLGTKWRQNPTESRFYLRRKRYYDAVSTIAARDSITRENAAEKLELELSKLSLLLNAFTKRLPELTR
;
A
#
# COMPACT_ATOMS: atom_id res chain seq x y z
N MET A 1 -8.80 13.11 -31.42
CA MET A 1 -9.91 13.10 -30.44
C MET A 1 -11.24 12.77 -31.14
N ARG A 2 -11.45 11.53 -31.63
CA ARG A 2 -12.67 11.19 -32.41
C ARG A 2 -13.29 9.80 -32.10
N VAL A 3 -12.50 8.75 -31.88
CA VAL A 3 -13.03 7.38 -31.71
C VAL A 3 -13.61 7.13 -30.30
N ILE A 4 -12.89 7.55 -29.25
CA ILE A 4 -13.27 7.27 -27.85
C ILE A 4 -14.63 7.89 -27.49
N PHE A 5 -14.88 9.12 -27.97
CA PHE A 5 -16.16 9.78 -27.72
C PHE A 5 -17.32 9.09 -28.44
N LEU A 6 -17.10 8.59 -29.66
CA LEU A 6 -18.13 7.90 -30.45
C LEU A 6 -18.44 6.51 -29.90
N GLN A 7 -17.45 5.81 -29.35
CA GLN A 7 -17.68 4.57 -28.61
C GLN A 7 -18.46 4.85 -27.32
N GLY A 8 -18.03 5.87 -26.57
CA GLY A 8 -18.66 6.28 -25.31
C GLY A 8 -20.07 6.85 -25.48
N SER A 9 -20.42 7.37 -26.66
CA SER A 9 -21.74 7.97 -26.89
C SER A 9 -22.89 6.98 -26.79
N ILE A 10 -22.64 5.68 -26.98
CA ILE A 10 -23.65 4.63 -26.85
C ILE A 10 -24.13 4.57 -25.39
N SER A 11 -23.19 4.36 -24.45
CA SER A 11 -23.49 4.34 -23.01
C SER A 11 -23.92 5.71 -22.47
N LEU A 12 -23.35 6.79 -23.01
CA LEU A 12 -23.67 8.14 -22.56
C LEU A 12 -25.08 8.58 -22.98
N ARG A 13 -25.58 8.10 -24.12
CA ARG A 13 -26.96 8.32 -24.57
C ARG A 13 -27.98 7.56 -23.74
N GLU A 14 -27.64 6.37 -23.27
CA GLU A 14 -28.47 5.60 -22.34
C GLU A 14 -28.58 6.30 -20.98
N LYS A 15 -27.45 6.81 -20.48
CA LYS A 15 -27.40 7.49 -19.17
C LYS A 15 -28.00 8.89 -19.17
N TYR A 16 -27.93 9.62 -20.29
CA TYR A 16 -28.40 11.01 -20.41
C TYR A 16 -29.22 11.24 -21.68
N PRO A 17 -30.44 10.66 -21.81
CA PRO A 17 -31.21 10.69 -23.06
C PRO A 17 -31.64 12.10 -23.50
N ASN A 18 -31.79 13.04 -22.56
CA ASN A 18 -32.26 14.40 -22.83
C ASN A 18 -31.14 15.39 -23.20
N HIS A 19 -29.89 14.93 -23.36
CA HIS A 19 -28.77 15.82 -23.63
C HIS A 19 -28.81 16.41 -25.05
N HIS A 20 -28.47 17.71 -25.20
CA HIS A 20 -28.52 18.42 -26.49
C HIS A 20 -27.60 17.86 -27.56
N LEU A 21 -26.52 17.16 -27.16
CA LEU A 21 -25.61 16.49 -28.08
C LEU A 21 -26.34 15.47 -28.96
N TRP A 22 -27.39 14.80 -28.47
CA TRP A 22 -28.11 13.76 -29.23
C TRP A 22 -29.08 14.32 -30.27
N LYS A 23 -29.38 15.62 -30.22
CA LYS A 23 -30.18 16.31 -31.24
C LYS A 23 -29.38 16.59 -32.53
N HIS A 24 -28.07 16.36 -32.50
CA HIS A 24 -27.19 16.60 -33.65
C HIS A 24 -27.44 15.56 -34.77
N PRO A 25 -27.46 15.95 -36.06
CA PRO A 25 -27.76 15.06 -37.19
C PRO A 25 -26.88 13.80 -37.27
N LEU A 26 -25.65 13.87 -36.77
CA LEU A 26 -24.74 12.74 -36.70
C LEU A 26 -25.29 11.56 -35.89
N PHE A 27 -26.05 11.79 -34.82
CA PHE A 27 -26.59 10.72 -33.96
C PHE A 27 -27.96 10.19 -34.42
N SER A 28 -28.53 10.83 -35.44
CA SER A 28 -29.75 10.43 -36.13
C SER A 28 -29.46 9.81 -37.50
N SER A 29 -28.19 9.74 -37.92
CA SER A 29 -27.81 9.14 -39.20
C SER A 29 -27.93 7.61 -39.17
N LEU A 30 -28.17 7.02 -40.34
CA LEU A 30 -28.19 5.57 -40.52
C LEU A 30 -26.82 4.94 -40.23
N GLU A 31 -25.74 5.67 -40.51
CA GLU A 31 -24.36 5.24 -40.22
C GLU A 31 -24.12 5.07 -38.72
N TYR A 32 -24.63 5.99 -37.89
CA TYR A 32 -24.51 5.86 -36.43
C TYR A 32 -25.32 4.67 -35.88
N ALA A 33 -26.47 4.35 -36.49
CA ALA A 33 -27.26 3.18 -36.11
C ALA A 33 -26.52 1.87 -36.41
N SER A 34 -25.90 1.76 -37.60
CA SER A 34 -25.06 0.62 -37.97
C SER A 34 -23.84 0.49 -37.04
N PHE A 35 -23.15 1.60 -36.77
CA PHE A 35 -22.02 1.66 -35.85
C PHE A 35 -22.42 1.24 -34.42
N LYS A 36 -23.55 1.73 -33.92
CA LYS A 36 -24.09 1.33 -32.60
C LYS A 36 -24.25 -0.18 -32.53
N LYS A 37 -24.88 -0.79 -33.55
CA LYS A 37 -25.11 -2.24 -33.63
C LYS A 37 -23.78 -3.02 -33.66
N GLU A 38 -22.82 -2.56 -34.44
CA GLU A 38 -21.48 -3.17 -34.55
C GLU A 38 -20.70 -3.11 -33.23
N VAL A 39 -20.69 -1.95 -32.56
CA VAL A 39 -20.03 -1.79 -31.26
C VAL A 39 -20.71 -2.62 -30.19
N THR A 40 -22.04 -2.69 -30.14
CA THR A 40 -22.74 -3.56 -29.17
C THR A 40 -22.48 -5.04 -29.42
N THR A 41 -22.36 -5.45 -30.69
CA THR A 41 -22.05 -6.85 -31.07
C THR A 41 -20.60 -7.19 -30.71
N THR A 42 -19.67 -6.30 -31.01
CA THR A 42 -18.25 -6.44 -30.66
C THR A 42 -18.06 -6.41 -29.15
N ALA A 43 -18.74 -5.52 -28.42
CA ALA A 43 -18.68 -5.46 -26.97
C ALA A 43 -19.23 -6.74 -26.31
N ALA A 44 -20.31 -7.32 -26.84
CA ALA A 44 -20.83 -8.61 -26.38
C ALA A 44 -19.84 -9.76 -26.65
N THR A 45 -19.11 -9.70 -27.76
CA THR A 45 -18.09 -10.71 -28.13
C THR A 45 -16.77 -10.50 -27.36
N MET A 46 -16.48 -9.26 -26.96
CA MET A 46 -15.31 -8.85 -26.19
C MET A 46 -15.53 -8.80 -24.67
N VAL A 47 -16.72 -9.18 -24.17
CA VAL A 47 -16.87 -9.53 -22.75
C VAL A 47 -15.83 -10.59 -22.48
N THR A 48 -14.81 -10.14 -21.77
CA THR A 48 -13.54 -10.80 -21.62
C THR A 48 -13.80 -12.11 -20.92
N PRO A 49 -13.28 -13.27 -21.39
CA PRO A 49 -13.49 -14.56 -20.71
C PRO A 49 -13.09 -14.52 -19.23
N ALA A 50 -12.27 -13.54 -18.82
CA ALA A 50 -11.91 -13.26 -17.44
C ALA A 50 -13.10 -12.85 -16.54
N LEU A 51 -14.12 -12.14 -17.04
CA LEU A 51 -15.23 -11.67 -16.19
C LEU A 51 -16.19 -12.79 -15.78
N HIS A 52 -16.45 -13.76 -16.66
CA HIS A 52 -17.25 -14.94 -16.30
C HIS A 52 -16.52 -15.85 -15.29
N THR A 53 -15.19 -15.89 -15.37
CA THR A 53 -14.36 -16.57 -14.36
C THR A 53 -14.49 -15.90 -13.00
N LEU A 54 -14.52 -14.56 -12.94
CA LEU A 54 -14.70 -13.85 -11.67
C LEU A 54 -16.07 -14.11 -11.05
N ASP A 55 -17.16 -14.09 -11.82
CA ASP A 55 -18.50 -14.41 -11.31
C ASP A 55 -18.59 -15.83 -10.72
N SER A 56 -17.85 -16.79 -11.29
CA SER A 56 -17.81 -18.18 -10.81
C SER A 56 -16.85 -18.38 -9.62
N VAL A 57 -15.73 -17.65 -9.60
CA VAL A 57 -14.67 -17.85 -8.60
C VAL A 57 -14.94 -17.05 -7.32
N VAL A 58 -15.67 -15.93 -7.39
CA VAL A 58 -16.00 -15.11 -6.21
C VAL A 58 -16.77 -15.90 -5.13
N PRO A 59 -17.81 -16.68 -5.45
CA PRO A 59 -18.50 -17.52 -4.46
C PRO A 59 -17.59 -18.60 -3.86
N GLN A 60 -16.70 -19.19 -4.66
CA GLN A 60 -15.76 -20.22 -4.20
C GLN A 60 -14.72 -19.63 -3.24
N LEU A 61 -14.19 -18.45 -3.56
CA LEU A 61 -13.27 -17.73 -2.69
C LEU A 61 -13.94 -17.32 -1.37
N ALA A 62 -15.20 -16.89 -1.43
CA ALA A 62 -15.98 -16.55 -0.23
C ALA A 62 -16.14 -17.76 0.70
N ALA A 63 -16.45 -18.95 0.15
CA ALA A 63 -16.58 -20.18 0.93
C ALA A 63 -15.26 -20.57 1.63
N VAL A 64 -14.14 -20.56 0.89
CA VAL A 64 -12.82 -20.87 1.45
C VAL A 64 -12.40 -19.87 2.53
N LEU A 65 -12.68 -18.58 2.33
CA LEU A 65 -12.37 -17.56 3.34
C LEU A 65 -13.23 -17.71 4.60
N MET A 66 -14.52 -18.03 4.46
CA MET A 66 -15.39 -18.28 5.60
C MET A 66 -14.93 -19.51 6.40
N GLU A 67 -14.60 -20.61 5.73
CA GLU A 67 -14.11 -21.83 6.39
C GLU A 67 -12.79 -21.57 7.15
N ASN A 68 -11.84 -20.88 6.50
CA ASN A 68 -10.57 -20.54 7.13
C ASN A 68 -10.73 -19.56 8.30
N PHE A 69 -11.67 -18.62 8.21
CA PHE A 69 -11.93 -17.65 9.28
C PHE A 69 -12.61 -18.30 10.49
N GLU A 70 -13.57 -19.19 10.27
CA GLU A 70 -14.19 -19.99 11.34
C GLU A 70 -13.15 -20.88 12.05
N ALA A 71 -12.29 -21.55 11.29
CA ALA A 71 -11.22 -22.36 11.85
C ALA A 71 -10.21 -21.51 12.67
N LEU A 72 -9.93 -20.28 12.23
CA LEU A 72 -9.06 -19.36 12.97
C LEU A 72 -9.75 -18.83 14.23
N SER A 73 -11.04 -18.49 14.16
CA SER A 73 -11.83 -18.06 15.31
C SER A 73 -11.84 -19.13 16.40
N GLY A 74 -12.10 -20.39 16.03
CA GLY A 74 -12.07 -21.51 16.99
C GLY A 74 -10.70 -21.71 17.66
N LYS A 75 -9.59 -21.47 16.95
CA LYS A 75 -8.24 -21.51 17.54
C LYS A 75 -8.01 -20.35 18.52
N ILE A 76 -8.53 -19.16 18.23
CA ILE A 76 -8.47 -18.00 19.12
C ILE A 76 -9.29 -18.26 20.39
N ASP A 77 -10.49 -18.83 20.26
CA ASP A 77 -11.34 -19.17 21.41
C ASP A 77 -10.69 -20.26 22.29
N ALA A 78 -10.09 -21.29 21.68
CA ALA A 78 -9.35 -22.32 22.41
C ALA A 78 -8.15 -21.73 23.17
N LEU A 79 -7.41 -20.81 22.55
CA LEU A 79 -6.31 -20.11 23.21
C LEU A 79 -6.82 -19.21 24.34
N ALA A 80 -7.91 -18.49 24.13
CA ALA A 80 -8.53 -17.65 25.16
C ALA A 80 -8.99 -18.47 26.37
N ALA A 81 -9.57 -19.66 26.15
CA ALA A 81 -9.94 -20.59 27.21
C ALA A 81 -8.72 -21.11 27.99
N GLY A 82 -7.61 -21.41 27.29
CA GLY A 82 -6.33 -21.80 27.91
C GLY A 82 -5.71 -20.70 28.77
N VAL A 83 -5.71 -19.45 28.28
CA VAL A 83 -5.23 -18.27 29.02
C VAL A 83 -6.10 -18.00 30.26
N GLY A 84 -7.42 -18.21 30.16
CA GLY A 84 -8.34 -18.17 31.30
C GLY A 84 -7.93 -19.15 32.42
N SER A 85 -7.63 -20.40 32.05
CA SER A 85 -7.13 -21.41 33.00
C SER A 85 -5.81 -21.01 33.66
N ILE A 86 -4.83 -20.47 32.91
CA ILE A 86 -3.54 -20.00 33.45
C ILE A 86 -3.74 -18.87 34.47
N LYS A 87 -4.69 -17.97 34.22
CA LYS A 87 -5.04 -16.89 35.16
C LYS A 87 -5.65 -17.42 36.47
N ASP A 88 -6.38 -18.52 36.41
CA ASP A 88 -6.96 -19.17 37.59
C ASP A 88 -5.93 -19.93 38.44
N PHE A 89 -4.88 -20.48 37.82
CA PHE A 89 -3.73 -21.05 38.56
C PHE A 89 -2.96 -19.99 39.35
N SER A 90 -2.91 -18.74 38.87
CA SER A 90 -2.27 -17.63 39.60
C SER A 90 -3.00 -17.25 40.90
N LYS A 91 -4.29 -17.59 41.05
CA LYS A 91 -5.08 -17.38 42.29
C LYS A 91 -4.99 -18.54 43.28
N LYS A 92 -4.55 -19.73 42.86
CA LYS A 92 -4.45 -20.93 43.73
C LYS A 92 -2.99 -21.35 43.89
N LYS A 93 -2.41 -20.94 45.03
CA LYS A 93 -1.15 -21.43 45.64
C LYS A 93 0.12 -21.30 44.79
N ARG A 94 0.95 -20.34 45.23
CA ARG A 94 2.41 -20.19 45.02
C ARG A 94 3.11 -21.53 44.76
N LEU A 95 3.42 -21.80 43.49
CA LEU A 95 4.30 -22.89 43.09
C LEU A 95 5.75 -22.37 43.16
N VAL A 96 6.53 -22.89 44.11
CA VAL A 96 7.98 -22.67 44.19
C VAL A 96 8.62 -23.70 43.27
N VAL A 97 9.13 -23.27 42.12
CA VAL A 97 9.99 -24.10 41.28
C VAL A 97 11.40 -24.02 41.87
N ARG A 98 11.86 -25.10 42.50
CA ARG A 98 13.26 -25.31 42.87
C ARG A 98 14.05 -25.58 41.60
N LEU A 99 15.05 -24.75 41.33
CA LEU A 99 15.97 -24.89 40.21
C LEU A 99 17.29 -25.43 40.77
N GLU A 100 17.44 -26.74 40.79
CA GLU A 100 18.70 -27.42 41.11
C GLU A 100 18.82 -28.58 40.12
N ASP A 101 19.75 -28.45 39.17
CA ASP A 101 20.49 -29.48 38.43
C ASP A 101 20.91 -28.95 37.04
N ILE A 102 21.98 -28.15 37.00
CA ILE A 102 22.83 -27.99 35.81
C ILE A 102 24.28 -28.18 36.27
N GLU A 103 24.72 -29.44 36.25
CA GLU A 103 26.11 -29.89 36.17
C GLU A 103 26.25 -30.41 34.73
N GLY A 104 27.24 -30.11 33.89
CA GLY A 104 28.57 -29.56 34.06
C GLY A 104 29.41 -30.15 32.92
N GLY A 105 30.06 -29.27 32.15
CA GLY A 105 31.12 -29.60 31.17
C GLY A 105 30.66 -29.81 29.72
N ASP A 106 31.43 -29.49 28.70
CA ASP A 106 32.69 -28.75 28.54
C ASP A 106 32.90 -28.64 27.00
N THR A 107 33.81 -27.76 26.58
CA THR A 107 34.58 -27.78 25.33
C THR A 107 33.99 -27.14 24.05
N SER A 108 34.67 -26.06 23.60
CA SER A 108 35.18 -25.79 22.23
C SER A 108 34.21 -25.83 21.04
N ASP A 109 34.09 -24.86 20.12
CA ASP A 109 35.04 -23.89 19.58
C ASP A 109 34.31 -22.65 19.02
N ILE A 110 34.95 -21.49 19.16
CA ILE A 110 34.61 -20.24 18.50
C ILE A 110 35.51 -20.16 17.27
N ASP A 111 34.96 -20.34 16.06
CA ASP A 111 35.71 -20.10 14.83
C ASP A 111 35.40 -18.71 14.26
N VAL A 112 36.25 -17.77 14.66
CA VAL A 112 36.50 -16.51 13.95
C VAL A 112 37.63 -16.80 12.97
N CYS A 113 37.36 -16.70 11.67
CA CYS A 113 38.41 -16.68 10.67
C CYS A 113 38.38 -15.40 9.85
N THR A 114 39.34 -14.54 10.17
CA THR A 114 39.76 -13.36 9.41
C THR A 114 41.19 -13.65 8.93
N HIS A 115 41.44 -13.94 7.65
CA HIS A 115 42.68 -13.48 6.97
C HIS A 115 42.65 -13.68 5.43
N THR A 116 42.63 -12.53 4.73
CA THR A 116 43.51 -12.11 3.63
C THR A 116 43.92 -13.08 2.49
N GLN A 117 43.40 -12.73 1.29
CA GLN A 117 43.94 -12.75 -0.09
C GLN A 117 45.10 -13.68 -0.50
N PRO A 118 45.08 -14.09 -1.79
CA PRO A 118 45.95 -13.40 -2.74
C PRO A 118 45.25 -12.87 -4.00
N SER A 119 45.72 -11.68 -4.38
CA SER A 119 45.75 -11.03 -5.69
C SER A 119 45.31 -11.85 -6.92
N ASN A 120 44.29 -11.34 -7.60
CA ASN A 120 44.33 -11.21 -9.06
C ASN A 120 43.87 -9.81 -9.47
N SER A 121 44.78 -9.13 -10.15
CA SER A 121 44.75 -7.74 -10.54
C SER A 121 43.67 -7.45 -11.58
N ALA A 122 42.67 -6.64 -11.23
CA ALA A 122 41.91 -5.84 -12.19
C ALA A 122 41.24 -4.64 -11.49
N LYS A 123 41.91 -3.49 -11.57
CA LYS A 123 41.39 -2.10 -11.58
C LYS A 123 40.23 -1.74 -10.62
N PRO A 124 40.46 -0.86 -9.62
CA PRO A 124 39.39 -0.19 -8.90
C PRO A 124 38.83 0.94 -9.80
N SER A 125 37.73 0.68 -10.49
CA SER A 125 36.92 1.76 -11.05
C SER A 125 35.97 2.21 -9.95
N GLY A 126 36.33 3.31 -9.29
CA GLY A 126 35.41 4.07 -8.46
C GLY A 126 34.27 4.57 -9.33
N GLU A 127 33.16 3.84 -9.35
CA GLU A 127 31.89 4.35 -9.82
C GLU A 127 31.17 4.97 -8.63
N THR A 128 31.47 6.25 -8.40
CA THR A 128 30.53 7.23 -7.86
C THR A 128 29.23 7.16 -8.67
N THR A 129 28.36 6.22 -8.33
CA THR A 129 26.98 6.24 -8.80
C THR A 129 26.32 7.39 -8.08
N SER A 130 26.00 8.44 -8.83
CA SER A 130 25.25 9.60 -8.38
C SER A 130 24.08 9.15 -7.49
N THR A 131 24.17 9.40 -6.18
CA THR A 131 23.11 9.19 -5.18
C THR A 131 21.95 10.15 -5.42
N THR A 132 21.25 9.98 -6.55
CA THR A 132 20.06 10.76 -6.87
C THR A 132 18.85 10.04 -6.30
N VAL A 133 18.57 10.30 -5.02
CA VAL A 133 17.29 9.95 -4.39
C VAL A 133 16.17 10.66 -5.15
N LYS A 134 15.16 9.93 -5.63
CA LYS A 134 14.01 10.49 -6.34
C LYS A 134 12.74 10.03 -5.67
N LEU A 135 11.76 10.93 -5.52
CA LEU A 135 10.47 10.52 -4.98
C LEU A 135 9.66 9.77 -6.05
N SER A 136 9.08 8.63 -5.66
CA SER A 136 8.29 7.77 -6.53
C SER A 136 6.98 8.45 -6.93
N ARG A 137 6.80 8.77 -8.22
CA ARG A 137 5.60 9.47 -8.73
C ARG A 137 4.33 8.60 -8.74
N SER A 138 4.48 7.29 -8.61
CA SER A 138 3.41 6.29 -8.64
C SER A 138 2.70 6.08 -7.30
N VAL A 139 3.23 6.61 -6.20
CA VAL A 139 2.65 6.43 -4.86
C VAL A 139 1.33 7.17 -4.76
N ARG A 140 0.25 6.43 -4.51
CA ARG A 140 -1.12 6.94 -4.42
C ARG A 140 -1.74 6.83 -3.03
N THR A 141 -1.21 5.97 -2.16
CA THR A 141 -1.71 5.74 -0.81
C THR A 141 -0.83 6.45 0.22
N VAL A 142 -1.41 6.80 1.37
CA VAL A 142 -0.70 7.35 2.53
C VAL A 142 0.24 6.31 3.14
N ILE A 143 -0.14 5.03 3.08
CA ILE A 143 0.66 3.90 3.57
C ILE A 143 1.95 3.75 2.75
N ASP A 144 1.85 3.74 1.42
CA ASP A 144 3.03 3.66 0.55
C ASP A 144 3.94 4.89 0.70
N LEU A 145 3.32 6.06 0.95
CA LEU A 145 4.06 7.29 1.22
C LEU A 145 4.81 7.22 2.54
N TRP A 146 4.20 6.66 3.60
CA TRP A 146 4.88 6.44 4.88
C TRP A 146 6.02 5.43 4.75
N ARG A 147 5.80 4.33 4.02
CA ARG A 147 6.84 3.33 3.74
C ARG A 147 8.01 3.89 2.93
N GLU A 148 7.75 4.73 1.94
CA GLU A 148 8.82 5.43 1.20
C GLU A 148 9.64 6.35 2.12
N TYR A 149 9.00 6.88 3.16
CA TYR A 149 9.66 7.70 4.15
C TYR A 149 10.53 6.92 5.13
N THR A 150 10.09 5.74 5.57
CA THR A 150 10.81 4.92 6.57
C THR A 150 11.79 3.93 5.95
N ASP A 151 11.36 3.19 4.94
CA ASP A 151 12.09 2.01 4.43
C ASP A 151 12.76 2.31 3.08
N GLY A 152 12.29 3.34 2.37
CA GLY A 152 12.69 3.61 0.99
C GLY A 152 11.99 2.69 -0.01
N VAL A 153 12.09 3.01 -1.30
CA VAL A 153 11.48 2.25 -2.39
C VAL A 153 12.54 1.95 -3.44
N GLY A 154 12.59 0.70 -3.93
CA GLY A 154 13.40 0.32 -5.08
C GLY A 154 14.91 0.39 -4.88
N GLY A 155 15.42 0.13 -3.67
CA GLY A 155 16.86 0.17 -3.36
C GLY A 155 17.42 1.59 -3.18
N GLN A 156 16.56 2.61 -3.14
CA GLN A 156 16.93 3.95 -2.72
C GLN A 156 16.89 4.06 -1.18
N MET A 157 17.78 4.88 -0.61
CA MET A 157 17.72 5.21 0.82
C MET A 157 16.37 5.84 1.18
N SER A 158 15.94 5.63 2.44
CA SER A 158 14.70 6.21 2.95
C SER A 158 14.70 7.73 2.83
N ILE A 159 13.53 8.35 2.64
CA ILE A 159 13.46 9.83 2.55
C ILE A 159 13.92 10.47 3.87
N ALA A 160 13.65 9.84 5.02
CA ALA A 160 14.11 10.29 6.31
C ALA A 160 15.65 10.33 6.39
N GLU A 161 16.33 9.28 5.93
CA GLU A 161 17.80 9.24 5.88
C GLU A 161 18.36 10.18 4.82
N ALA A 162 17.71 10.32 3.67
CA ALA A 162 18.13 11.28 2.64
C ALA A 162 18.08 12.73 3.16
N ASP A 163 17.05 13.09 3.94
CA ASP A 163 16.96 14.42 4.56
C ASP A 163 18.01 14.60 5.66
N LYS A 164 18.35 13.55 6.41
CA LYS A 164 19.39 13.58 7.45
C LYS A 164 20.81 13.68 6.88
N LEU A 165 21.12 12.90 5.84
CA LEU A 165 22.47 12.76 5.28
C LEU A 165 22.77 13.81 4.21
N LEU A 166 21.80 14.10 3.35
CA LEU A 166 21.99 14.96 2.17
C LEU A 166 21.28 16.31 2.31
N GLY A 167 20.39 16.47 3.30
CA GLY A 167 19.69 17.74 3.55
C GLY A 167 18.90 18.22 2.33
N THR A 168 19.20 19.42 1.84
CA THR A 168 18.55 19.96 0.63
C THR A 168 19.16 19.47 -0.67
N LYS A 169 20.33 18.83 -0.64
CA LYS A 169 21.10 18.46 -1.86
C LYS A 169 20.37 17.43 -2.71
N TRP A 170 19.63 16.51 -2.11
CA TRP A 170 18.86 15.50 -2.86
C TRP A 170 17.59 16.06 -3.52
N ARG A 171 17.14 17.26 -3.11
CA ARG A 171 15.96 17.97 -3.64
C ARG A 171 16.30 19.28 -4.34
N GLN A 172 17.51 19.40 -4.92
CA GLN A 172 17.94 20.57 -5.68
C GLN A 172 17.00 20.89 -6.86
N ASN A 173 16.40 19.86 -7.45
CA ASN A 173 15.49 20.02 -8.57
C ASN A 173 14.15 20.63 -8.09
N PRO A 174 13.66 21.75 -8.64
CA PRO A 174 12.45 22.43 -8.15
C PRO A 174 11.21 21.54 -8.20
N THR A 175 11.15 20.58 -9.13
CA THR A 175 10.06 19.60 -9.24
C THR A 175 10.06 18.57 -8.10
N GLU A 176 11.25 18.16 -7.63
CA GLU A 176 11.38 17.25 -6.47
C GLU A 176 11.12 18.02 -5.17
N SER A 177 11.64 19.25 -5.07
CA SER A 177 11.40 20.12 -3.91
C SER A 177 9.90 20.38 -3.67
N ARG A 178 9.14 20.76 -4.70
CA ARG A 178 7.67 20.94 -4.58
C ARG A 178 6.95 19.67 -4.15
N PHE A 179 7.40 18.52 -4.65
CA PHE A 179 6.78 17.24 -4.36
C PHE A 179 7.07 16.80 -2.92
N TYR A 180 8.31 16.96 -2.46
CA TYR A 180 8.68 16.76 -1.07
C TYR A 180 7.90 17.69 -0.14
N LEU A 181 7.82 19.00 -0.41
CA LEU A 181 7.04 19.92 0.44
C LEU A 181 5.57 19.50 0.57
N ARG A 182 4.97 18.99 -0.52
CA ARG A 182 3.60 18.49 -0.49
C ARG A 182 3.49 17.22 0.35
N ARG A 183 4.40 16.26 0.17
CA ARG A 183 4.41 15.00 0.93
C ARG A 183 4.77 15.17 2.39
N LYS A 184 5.61 16.16 2.71
CA LYS A 184 6.00 16.52 4.08
C LYS A 184 4.80 16.78 4.97
N ARG A 185 3.72 17.36 4.43
CA ARG A 185 2.46 17.57 5.16
C ARG A 185 1.86 16.27 5.70
N TYR A 186 2.03 15.16 4.98
CA TYR A 186 1.57 13.86 5.46
C TYR A 186 2.46 13.33 6.58
N TYR A 187 3.78 13.45 6.45
CA TYR A 187 4.70 13.02 7.51
C TYR A 187 4.46 13.79 8.81
N ASP A 188 4.31 15.11 8.70
CA ASP A 188 4.00 15.98 9.84
C ASP A 188 2.63 15.61 10.47
N ALA A 189 1.63 15.29 9.64
CA ALA A 189 0.31 14.89 10.11
C ALA A 189 0.31 13.51 10.81
N VAL A 190 0.99 12.51 10.25
CA VAL A 190 1.18 11.19 10.86
C VAL A 190 1.86 11.33 12.22
N SER A 191 2.92 12.15 12.30
CA SER A 191 3.63 12.44 13.55
C SER A 191 2.71 13.10 14.59
N THR A 192 1.88 14.06 14.16
CA THR A 192 0.94 14.77 15.04
C THR A 192 -0.15 13.85 15.57
N ILE A 193 -0.74 13.01 14.71
CA ILE A 193 -1.80 12.06 15.10
C ILE A 193 -1.23 10.97 16.02
N ALA A 194 -0.04 10.47 15.74
CA ALA A 194 0.65 9.51 16.60
C ALA A 194 0.87 10.07 18.01
N ALA A 195 1.31 11.34 18.09
CA ALA A 195 1.49 12.02 19.37
C ALA A 195 0.16 12.31 20.11
N ARG A 196 -0.90 12.73 19.37
CA ARG A 196 -2.21 13.05 19.96
C ARG A 196 -2.92 11.81 20.48
N ASP A 197 -3.00 10.77 19.66
CA ASP A 197 -3.79 9.57 19.95
C ASP A 197 -2.96 8.50 20.69
N SER A 198 -1.65 8.74 20.91
CA SER A 198 -0.70 7.78 21.51
C SER A 198 -0.66 6.43 20.78
N ILE A 199 -0.67 6.46 19.45
CA ILE A 199 -0.67 5.27 18.60
C ILE A 199 0.63 5.23 17.79
N THR A 200 1.05 4.04 17.39
CA THR A 200 2.17 3.84 16.48
C THR A 200 1.97 4.62 15.17
N ARG A 201 3.07 5.05 14.56
CA ARG A 201 3.05 5.91 13.36
C ARG A 201 2.38 5.20 12.17
N GLU A 202 2.50 3.88 12.12
CA GLU A 202 1.88 3.01 11.12
C GLU A 202 0.35 3.06 11.24
N ASN A 203 -0.20 2.89 12.45
CA ASN A 203 -1.64 3.00 12.69
C ASN A 203 -2.16 4.43 12.43
N ALA A 204 -1.35 5.46 12.69
CA ALA A 204 -1.70 6.83 12.35
C ALA A 204 -1.78 7.06 10.83
N ALA A 205 -0.90 6.43 10.05
CA ALA A 205 -0.97 6.43 8.59
C ALA A 205 -2.21 5.67 8.07
N GLU A 206 -2.55 4.53 8.68
CA GLU A 206 -3.78 3.78 8.36
C GLU A 206 -5.05 4.60 8.62
N LYS A 207 -5.12 5.32 9.75
CA LYS A 207 -6.23 6.23 10.04
C LYS A 207 -6.41 7.30 8.96
N LEU A 208 -5.31 7.87 8.47
CA LEU A 208 -5.36 8.86 7.38
C LEU A 208 -5.83 8.24 6.06
N GLU A 209 -5.41 7.02 5.74
CA GLU A 209 -5.88 6.29 4.55
C GLU A 209 -7.37 5.97 4.63
N LEU A 210 -7.86 5.60 5.82
CA LEU A 210 -9.28 5.34 6.06
C LEU A 210 -10.12 6.61 5.84
N GLU A 211 -9.68 7.76 6.36
CA GLU A 211 -10.35 9.04 6.11
C GLU A 211 -10.26 9.48 4.64
N LEU A 212 -9.15 9.20 3.96
CA LEU A 212 -9.01 9.46 2.52
C LEU A 212 -9.97 8.61 1.70
N SER A 213 -10.10 7.32 2.03
CA SER A 213 -11.03 6.37 1.41
C SER A 213 -12.49 6.77 1.65
N LYS A 214 -12.81 7.16 2.89
CA LYS A 214 -14.14 7.61 3.30
C LYS A 214 -14.58 8.88 2.56
N LEU A 215 -13.66 9.80 2.32
CA LEU A 215 -13.93 11.03 1.56
C LEU A 215 -13.83 10.82 0.04
N SER A 216 -13.39 9.65 -0.43
CA SER A 216 -13.13 9.34 -1.84
C SER A 216 -12.27 10.42 -2.54
N LEU A 217 -11.34 11.02 -1.79
CA LEU A 217 -10.49 12.10 -2.29
C LEU A 217 -9.16 11.53 -2.80
N LEU A 218 -8.63 12.14 -3.85
CA LEU A 218 -7.25 11.88 -4.25
C LEU A 218 -6.28 12.46 -3.20
N LEU A 219 -5.11 11.84 -3.05
CA LEU A 219 -4.00 12.29 -2.18
C LEU A 219 -3.67 13.78 -2.37
N ASN A 220 -3.87 14.35 -3.55
CA ASN A 220 -3.66 15.78 -3.74
C ASN A 220 -4.73 16.65 -3.08
N ALA A 221 -6.00 16.26 -3.17
CA ALA A 221 -7.12 17.01 -2.60
C ALA A 221 -7.15 16.91 -1.07
N PHE A 222 -6.77 15.75 -0.53
CA PHE A 222 -6.74 15.50 0.92
C PHE A 222 -5.74 16.39 1.67
N THR A 223 -4.66 16.87 1.02
CA THR A 223 -3.69 17.79 1.65
C THR A 223 -4.30 19.08 2.22
N LYS A 224 -5.46 19.52 1.68
CA LYS A 224 -6.18 20.70 2.18
C LYS A 224 -6.93 20.43 3.49
N ARG A 225 -7.29 19.18 3.74
CA ARG A 225 -8.04 18.72 4.92
C ARG A 225 -7.14 18.20 6.04
N LEU A 226 -5.87 17.89 5.75
CA LEU A 226 -4.89 17.49 6.76
C LEU A 226 -4.85 18.39 8.01
N PRO A 227 -4.86 19.74 7.91
CA PRO A 227 -4.81 20.61 9.09
C PRO A 227 -6.03 20.47 10.02
N GLU A 228 -7.19 20.07 9.48
CA GLU A 228 -8.42 19.89 10.25
C GLU A 228 -8.37 18.61 11.09
N LEU A 229 -7.66 17.58 10.60
CA LEU A 229 -7.52 16.28 11.26
C LEU A 229 -6.44 16.28 12.35
N THR A 230 -5.48 17.19 12.25
CA THR A 230 -4.35 17.34 13.18
C THR A 230 -4.60 18.34 14.31
N ARG A 231 -5.79 18.97 14.35
CA ARG A 231 -6.20 19.88 15.42
C ARG A 231 -6.81 19.10 16.60
#